data_AF-A0A412WTI1-F1
#
_entry.id   AF-A0A412WTI1-F1
#
_cell.length_a   1.000
_cell.length_b   1.000
_cell.length_c   1.000
_cell.angle_alpha   90.00
_cell.angle_beta   90.00
_cell.angle_gamma   90.00
#
_symmetry.space_group_name_H-M   'P 1'
#
loop_
_entity.id
_entity.type
_entity.pdbx_description
1 polymer ?
#
loop_
_entity_poly.entity_id
_entity_poly.type
_entity_poly.pdbx_seq_one_letter_code
_entity_poly.pdbx_strand_id
1 'polypeptide(L)'
;DDIRIPMVGGWIETEVTLWQPVEYPLWSVVEYEGAFYTLMTLDCFDCNLDPMVSDCWGAIADYDSSHNAYELSEHEYVVYDGRVFYPETDVNADTPQVGLNLSLHDPRNYNLKKHMVRLAIYELTKLIAPNNVSVVRMRDYEDSMKWLNDAAKLRLNPQIPRKVDDTKKPVTDWQLATFQTDYDPYRNPWLT
;
A
#
# COMPACT_ATOMS: atom_id res chain seq x y z
N ASP A 1 -10.76 8.19 -6.80
CA ASP A 1 -10.61 8.15 -5.33
C ASP A 1 -9.97 6.88 -4.79
N ASP A 2 -9.20 6.11 -5.57
CA ASP A 2 -8.39 5.03 -5.00
C ASP A 2 -7.04 4.96 -5.71
N ILE A 3 -6.00 5.51 -5.07
CA ILE A 3 -4.62 5.37 -5.53
C ILE A 3 -4.09 4.08 -4.90
N ARG A 4 -4.43 2.94 -5.48
CA ARG A 4 -3.84 1.65 -5.10
C ARG A 4 -2.66 1.33 -5.99
N ILE A 5 -1.74 0.50 -5.48
CA ILE A 5 -0.62 0.00 -6.26
C ILE A 5 -1.19 -0.75 -7.47
N PRO A 6 -0.77 -0.45 -8.71
CA PRO A 6 -1.26 -1.15 -9.89
C PRO A 6 -1.05 -2.66 -9.73
N MET A 7 -2.07 -3.46 -10.08
CA MET A 7 -2.06 -4.93 -10.06
C MET A 7 -2.17 -5.60 -8.67
N VAL A 8 -2.33 -4.84 -7.58
CA VAL A 8 -2.63 -5.40 -6.26
C VAL A 8 -4.13 -5.29 -6.00
N GLY A 9 -4.84 -6.42 -6.01
CA GLY A 9 -6.23 -6.50 -5.59
C GLY A 9 -6.32 -6.50 -4.07
N GLY A 10 -7.18 -5.68 -3.48
CA GLY A 10 -7.41 -5.75 -2.04
C GLY A 10 -8.25 -6.95 -1.64
N TRP A 11 -9.21 -7.30 -2.49
CA TRP A 11 -10.20 -8.35 -2.30
C TRP A 11 -10.08 -9.40 -3.40
N ILE A 12 -10.16 -10.67 -3.04
CA ILE A 12 -10.23 -11.81 -3.97
C ILE A 12 -11.63 -12.42 -3.91
N GLU A 13 -12.19 -12.72 -5.08
CA GLU A 13 -13.47 -13.42 -5.23
C GLU A 13 -13.31 -14.90 -4.79
N THR A 14 -14.19 -15.38 -3.92
CA THR A 14 -14.22 -16.79 -3.51
C THR A 14 -15.25 -17.56 -4.31
N GLU A 15 -15.01 -18.86 -4.49
CA GLU A 15 -15.99 -19.73 -5.14
C GLU A 15 -17.16 -20.01 -4.19
N VAL A 16 -18.38 -19.75 -4.67
CA VAL A 16 -19.61 -20.03 -3.95
C VAL A 16 -20.38 -21.13 -4.66
N THR A 17 -20.89 -22.07 -3.86
CA THR A 17 -21.76 -23.15 -4.35
C THR A 17 -23.14 -23.07 -3.73
N LEU A 18 -24.17 -23.55 -4.44
CA LEU A 18 -25.50 -23.68 -3.84
C LEU A 18 -25.45 -24.74 -2.75
N TRP A 19 -26.10 -24.49 -1.61
CA TRP A 19 -26.14 -25.45 -0.51
C TRP A 19 -26.84 -26.75 -0.95
N GLN A 20 -26.21 -27.88 -0.61
CA GLN A 20 -26.70 -29.23 -0.82
C GLN A 20 -26.40 -30.05 0.45
N PRO A 21 -27.16 -31.12 0.74
CA PRO A 21 -26.91 -31.95 1.91
C PRO A 21 -25.71 -32.89 1.68
N VAL A 22 -24.51 -32.31 1.65
CA VAL A 22 -23.22 -32.99 1.44
C VAL A 22 -22.23 -32.55 2.51
N GLU A 23 -21.12 -33.29 2.65
CA GLU A 23 -20.04 -32.88 3.54
C GLU A 23 -19.29 -31.68 2.98
N TYR A 24 -19.06 -30.67 3.81
CA TYR A 24 -18.31 -29.47 3.48
C TYR A 24 -17.07 -29.36 4.35
N PRO A 25 -15.91 -28.95 3.78
CA PRO A 25 -14.77 -28.57 4.61
C PRO A 25 -15.05 -27.28 5.38
N LEU A 26 -14.35 -27.08 6.49
CA LEU A 26 -14.39 -25.83 7.27
C LEU A 26 -14.13 -24.62 6.37
N TRP A 27 -14.84 -23.52 6.62
CA TRP A 27 -14.80 -22.26 5.85
C TRP A 27 -15.41 -22.31 4.45
N SER A 28 -16.04 -23.42 4.05
CA SER A 28 -16.78 -23.48 2.79
C SER A 28 -17.87 -22.42 2.75
N VAL A 29 -18.00 -21.76 1.61
CA VAL A 29 -19.03 -20.74 1.37
C VAL A 29 -20.14 -21.31 0.52
N VAL A 30 -21.38 -21.15 0.99
CA VAL A 30 -22.58 -21.65 0.32
C VAL A 30 -23.64 -20.56 0.19
N GLU A 31 -24.45 -20.65 -0.85
CA GLU A 31 -25.65 -19.84 -1.04
C GLU A 31 -26.89 -20.66 -0.65
N TYR A 32 -27.75 -20.08 0.20
CA TYR A 32 -29.03 -20.65 0.60
C TYR A 32 -30.10 -19.56 0.69
N GLU A 33 -31.22 -19.75 -0.01
CA GLU A 33 -32.34 -18.79 -0.07
C GLU A 33 -31.96 -17.34 -0.42
N GLY A 34 -30.91 -17.14 -1.23
CA GLY A 34 -30.43 -15.82 -1.66
C GLY A 34 -29.54 -15.09 -0.65
N ALA A 35 -29.13 -15.78 0.42
CA ALA A 35 -28.11 -15.32 1.37
C ALA A 35 -26.88 -16.23 1.35
N PHE A 36 -25.74 -15.71 1.79
CA PHE A 36 -24.47 -16.43 1.80
C PHE A 36 -24.06 -16.81 3.22
N TYR A 37 -23.53 -18.02 3.37
CA TYR A 37 -23.13 -18.59 4.64
C TYR A 37 -21.74 -19.21 4.53
N THR A 38 -20.98 -19.16 5.61
CA THR A 38 -19.70 -19.86 5.74
C THR A 38 -19.74 -20.86 6.89
N LEU A 39 -19.11 -22.02 6.72
CA LEU A 39 -19.03 -23.03 7.78
C LEU A 39 -17.98 -22.63 8.81
N MET A 40 -18.41 -22.23 10.01
CA MET A 40 -17.55 -21.69 11.07
C MET A 40 -16.97 -22.77 11.98
N THR A 41 -17.65 -23.90 12.12
CA THR A 41 -17.22 -25.00 12.99
C THR A 41 -17.70 -26.35 12.47
N LEU A 42 -16.94 -27.40 12.80
CA LEU A 42 -17.31 -28.80 12.55
C LEU A 42 -17.88 -29.48 13.81
N ASP A 43 -17.88 -28.78 14.95
CA ASP A 43 -18.43 -29.31 16.19
C ASP A 43 -19.94 -29.48 16.07
N CYS A 44 -20.41 -30.72 16.19
CA CYS A 44 -21.82 -31.08 16.02
C CYS A 44 -22.40 -30.78 14.62
N PHE A 45 -21.55 -30.67 13.59
CA PHE A 45 -21.99 -30.45 12.23
C PHE A 45 -22.79 -31.64 11.68
N ASP A 46 -24.01 -31.37 11.22
CA ASP A 46 -24.87 -32.30 10.50
C ASP A 46 -25.12 -31.76 9.09
N CYS A 47 -24.67 -32.50 8.08
CA CYS A 47 -24.81 -32.11 6.68
C CYS A 47 -26.26 -32.11 6.18
N ASN A 48 -27.21 -32.69 6.93
CA ASN A 48 -28.62 -32.68 6.56
C ASN A 48 -29.37 -31.45 7.08
N LEU A 49 -28.77 -30.67 7.97
CA LEU A 49 -29.35 -29.45 8.50
C LEU A 49 -28.91 -28.26 7.64
N ASP A 50 -29.89 -27.45 7.23
CA ASP A 50 -29.63 -26.25 6.45
C ASP A 50 -28.94 -25.15 7.30
N PRO A 51 -28.33 -24.14 6.65
CA PRO A 51 -27.62 -23.05 7.33
C PRO A 51 -28.50 -22.16 8.22
N MET A 52 -29.84 -22.24 8.12
CA MET A 52 -30.75 -21.47 8.96
C MET A 52 -31.11 -22.19 10.25
N VAL A 53 -31.05 -23.53 10.24
CA VAL A 53 -31.34 -24.38 11.41
C VAL A 53 -30.07 -24.73 12.17
N SER A 54 -28.93 -24.86 11.49
CA SER A 54 -27.66 -25.26 12.10
C SER A 54 -26.83 -24.06 12.58
N ASP A 55 -26.44 -24.10 13.85
CA ASP A 55 -25.56 -23.09 14.48
C ASP A 55 -24.10 -23.15 13.98
N CYS A 56 -23.75 -24.15 13.15
CA CYS A 56 -22.39 -24.30 12.62
C CYS A 56 -22.07 -23.27 11.51
N TRP A 57 -23.11 -22.67 10.92
CA TRP A 57 -23.00 -21.74 9.80
C TRP A 57 -23.06 -20.29 10.28
N GLY A 58 -22.15 -19.47 9.78
CA GLY A 58 -22.16 -18.01 9.97
C GLY A 58 -22.71 -17.33 8.72
N ALA A 59 -23.69 -16.44 8.89
CA ALA A 59 -24.15 -15.59 7.80
C ALA A 59 -23.07 -14.57 7.43
N ILE A 60 -22.80 -14.44 6.13
CA ILE A 60 -21.82 -13.47 5.61
C ILE A 60 -22.53 -12.14 5.42
N ALA A 61 -21.97 -11.08 6.00
CA ALA A 61 -22.53 -9.74 5.92
C ALA A 61 -22.18 -9.04 4.60
N ASP A 62 -23.03 -8.09 4.20
CA ASP A 62 -22.74 -7.18 3.10
C ASP A 62 -21.53 -6.29 3.41
N TYR A 63 -20.76 -5.96 2.38
CA TYR A 63 -19.66 -5.01 2.49
C TYR A 63 -20.18 -3.62 2.86
N ASP A 64 -19.58 -3.03 3.90
CA ASP A 64 -19.88 -1.70 4.39
C ASP A 64 -18.65 -0.80 4.25
N SER A 65 -18.73 0.16 3.33
CA SER A 65 -17.67 1.16 3.12
C SER A 65 -17.36 2.03 4.34
N SER A 66 -18.25 2.09 5.34
CA SER A 66 -18.05 2.82 6.59
C SER A 66 -17.34 1.97 7.66
N HIS A 67 -17.32 0.66 7.49
CA HIS A 67 -16.59 -0.26 8.36
C HIS A 67 -15.12 -0.31 7.96
N ASN A 68 -14.21 -0.17 8.93
CA ASN A 68 -12.78 -0.06 8.69
C ASN A 68 -11.95 -0.92 9.65
N ALA A 69 -12.54 -2.03 10.09
CA ALA A 69 -11.94 -2.98 11.01
C ALA A 69 -12.07 -4.43 10.50
N TYR A 70 -11.98 -4.60 9.18
CA TYR A 70 -11.96 -5.92 8.55
C TYR A 70 -10.67 -6.65 8.92
N GLU A 71 -10.79 -7.91 9.30
CA GLU A 71 -9.63 -8.74 9.64
C GLU A 71 -8.91 -9.20 8.36
N LEU A 72 -7.57 -9.09 8.33
CA LEU A 72 -6.78 -9.63 7.23
C LEU A 72 -6.66 -11.16 7.38
N SER A 73 -7.68 -11.88 6.93
CA SER A 73 -7.80 -13.33 7.00
C SER A 73 -8.45 -13.89 5.74
N GLU A 74 -8.04 -15.09 5.32
CA GLU A 74 -8.66 -15.81 4.19
C GLU A 74 -10.11 -16.25 4.47
N HIS A 75 -10.56 -16.09 5.71
CA HIS A 75 -11.88 -16.49 6.19
C HIS A 75 -12.76 -15.30 6.59
N GLU A 76 -12.28 -14.06 6.41
CA GLU A 76 -13.09 -12.86 6.57
C GLU A 76 -13.84 -12.60 5.26
N TYR A 77 -15.09 -13.06 5.20
CA TYR A 77 -15.90 -12.96 3.99
C TYR A 77 -16.83 -11.74 4.02
N VAL A 78 -17.01 -11.10 2.87
CA VAL A 78 -17.99 -10.03 2.66
C VAL A 78 -18.75 -10.23 1.35
N VAL A 79 -20.02 -9.85 1.32
CA VAL A 79 -20.85 -9.87 0.12
C VAL A 79 -20.80 -8.52 -0.58
N TYR A 80 -20.50 -8.49 -1.87
CA TYR A 80 -20.61 -7.29 -2.70
C TYR A 80 -21.15 -7.66 -4.08
N ASP A 81 -22.20 -6.97 -4.53
CA ASP A 81 -22.85 -7.20 -5.83
C ASP A 81 -23.23 -8.68 -6.09
N GLY A 82 -23.73 -9.36 -5.04
CA GLY A 82 -24.16 -10.77 -5.11
C GLY A 82 -23.01 -11.78 -5.22
N ARG A 83 -21.77 -11.38 -4.92
CA ARG A 83 -20.59 -12.24 -4.89
C ARG A 83 -19.88 -12.13 -3.55
N VAL A 84 -19.12 -13.15 -3.17
CA VAL A 84 -18.39 -13.20 -1.90
C VAL A 84 -16.91 -12.95 -2.14
N PHE A 85 -16.31 -12.13 -1.30
CA PHE A 85 -14.89 -11.76 -1.36
C PHE A 85 -14.21 -11.93 0.00
N TYR A 86 -12.89 -12.13 -0.01
CA TYR A 86 -12.02 -12.10 1.17
C TYR A 86 -10.79 -11.22 0.93
N PRO A 87 -10.17 -10.65 1.97
CA PRO A 87 -9.05 -9.72 1.81
C PRO A 87 -7.73 -10.47 1.55
N GLU A 88 -6.98 -10.07 0.52
CA GLU A 88 -5.61 -10.53 0.25
C GLU A 88 -4.57 -9.63 0.91
N THR A 89 -4.86 -8.33 0.95
CA THR A 89 -4.03 -7.30 1.57
C THR A 89 -4.84 -6.51 2.58
N ASP A 90 -4.19 -5.70 3.41
CA ASP A 90 -4.93 -4.80 4.31
C ASP A 90 -5.84 -3.87 3.50
N VAL A 91 -7.15 -4.07 3.66
CA VAL A 91 -8.22 -3.34 2.97
C VAL A 91 -8.69 -2.13 3.77
N ASN A 92 -8.26 -2.01 5.03
CA ASN A 92 -8.65 -0.93 5.89
C ASN A 92 -7.90 0.35 5.50
N ALA A 93 -8.63 1.45 5.45
CA ALA A 93 -8.06 2.76 5.27
C ALA A 93 -7.17 3.12 6.48
N ASP A 94 -5.97 3.64 6.19
CA ASP A 94 -5.08 4.17 7.21
C ASP A 94 -5.76 5.28 8.00
N THR A 95 -5.83 5.14 9.32
CA THR A 95 -6.33 6.21 10.16
C THR A 95 -5.28 7.33 10.28
N PRO A 96 -5.66 8.60 10.06
CA PRO A 96 -4.75 9.72 10.13
C PRO A 96 -4.29 9.95 11.58
N GLN A 97 -3.08 9.49 11.92
CA GLN A 97 -2.48 9.66 13.24
C GLN A 97 -1.35 10.69 13.22
N VAL A 98 -1.48 11.74 14.03
CA VAL A 98 -0.47 12.80 14.15
C VAL A 98 0.78 12.26 14.84
N GLY A 99 1.95 12.42 14.23
CA GLY A 99 3.24 11.90 14.69
C GLY A 99 3.62 10.53 14.11
N LEU A 100 2.67 9.79 13.51
CA LEU A 100 2.91 8.53 12.83
C LEU A 100 2.80 8.70 11.30
N ASN A 101 1.58 8.99 10.83
CA ASN A 101 1.24 9.10 9.40
C ASN A 101 1.05 10.57 8.98
N LEU A 102 0.77 11.46 9.93
CA LEU A 102 0.64 12.90 9.72
C LEU A 102 1.65 13.66 10.57
N SER A 103 2.57 14.40 9.96
CA SER A 103 3.45 15.32 10.70
C SER A 103 3.10 16.76 10.36
N LEU A 104 2.78 17.55 11.39
CA LEU A 104 2.64 18.99 11.26
C LEU A 104 4.05 19.56 11.03
N HIS A 105 4.29 20.12 9.85
CA HIS A 105 5.62 20.46 9.33
C HIS A 105 6.51 19.24 9.09
N ASP A 106 6.11 18.41 8.12
CA ASP A 106 6.89 17.26 7.64
C ASP A 106 8.39 17.62 7.55
N PRO A 107 9.25 17.00 8.39
CA PRO A 107 10.68 17.31 8.41
C PRO A 107 11.38 16.84 7.14
N ARG A 108 10.68 16.10 6.27
CA ARG A 108 11.20 15.68 4.98
C ARG A 108 11.43 16.90 4.10
N ASN A 109 12.59 16.88 3.45
CA ASN A 109 13.04 17.95 2.59
C ASN A 109 12.04 18.27 1.47
N TYR A 110 11.56 19.52 1.42
CA TYR A 110 10.58 19.97 0.42
C TYR A 110 11.04 19.77 -1.04
N ASN A 111 12.33 19.94 -1.32
CA ASN A 111 12.86 19.73 -2.67
C ASN A 111 12.81 18.25 -3.05
N LEU A 112 13.18 17.36 -2.13
CA LEU A 112 13.05 15.92 -2.37
C LEU A 112 11.59 15.52 -2.60
N LYS A 113 10.66 16.01 -1.77
CA LYS A 113 9.22 15.73 -1.97
C LYS A 113 8.77 16.16 -3.36
N LYS A 114 9.11 17.39 -3.76
CA LYS A 114 8.77 17.94 -5.08
C LYS A 114 9.30 17.06 -6.22
N HIS A 115 10.58 16.70 -6.18
CA HIS A 115 11.22 15.93 -7.26
C HIS A 115 10.77 14.47 -7.29
N MET A 116 10.62 13.82 -6.12
CA MET A 116 10.12 12.44 -6.04
C MET A 116 8.69 12.32 -6.56
N VAL A 117 7.80 13.25 -6.20
CA VAL A 117 6.42 13.27 -6.70
C VAL A 117 6.38 13.45 -8.23
N ARG A 118 7.22 14.35 -8.78
CA ARG A 118 7.32 14.54 -10.24
C ARG A 118 7.75 13.27 -10.97
N LEU A 119 8.76 12.56 -10.45
CA LEU A 119 9.24 11.30 -11.01
C LEU A 119 8.17 10.21 -10.94
N ALA A 120 7.53 10.03 -9.78
CA ALA A 120 6.48 9.04 -9.59
C ALA A 120 5.28 9.28 -10.51
N ILE A 121 4.81 10.52 -10.60
CA ILE A 121 3.69 10.88 -11.49
C ILE A 121 4.05 10.61 -12.95
N TYR A 122 5.27 10.96 -13.37
CA TYR A 122 5.71 10.70 -14.74
C TYR A 122 5.69 9.21 -15.08
N GLU A 123 6.32 8.36 -14.25
CA GLU A 123 6.33 6.91 -14.48
C GLU A 123 4.93 6.29 -14.45
N LEU A 124 4.07 6.71 -13.52
CA LEU A 124 2.67 6.27 -13.49
C LEU A 124 1.91 6.67 -14.76
N THR A 125 2.04 7.92 -15.21
CA THR A 125 1.37 8.35 -16.45
C THR A 125 1.91 7.64 -17.68
N LYS A 126 3.20 7.31 -17.70
CA LYS A 126 3.82 6.51 -18.77
C LYS A 126 3.30 5.08 -18.80
N LEU A 127 3.03 4.46 -17.65
CA LEU A 127 2.45 3.12 -17.55
C LEU A 127 0.98 3.09 -17.97
N ILE A 128 0.19 4.12 -17.62
CA ILE A 128 -1.24 4.19 -17.91
C ILE A 128 -1.51 4.62 -19.36
N ALA A 129 -0.80 5.65 -19.84
CA ALA A 129 -1.05 6.28 -21.14
C ALA A 129 0.27 6.75 -21.79
N PRO A 130 1.07 5.83 -22.37
CA PRO A 130 2.41 6.15 -22.88
C PRO A 130 2.40 7.20 -24.00
N ASN A 131 1.34 7.23 -24.81
CA ASN A 131 1.20 8.16 -25.93
C ASN A 131 0.59 9.51 -25.53
N ASN A 132 0.14 9.68 -24.28
CA ASN A 132 -0.56 10.88 -23.81
C ASN A 132 0.11 11.51 -22.58
N VAL A 133 1.44 11.54 -22.57
CA VAL A 133 2.20 12.23 -21.53
C VAL A 133 2.33 13.71 -21.90
N SER A 134 1.76 14.58 -21.08
CA SER A 134 1.84 16.03 -21.29
C SER A 134 3.30 16.53 -21.30
N VAL A 135 3.60 17.51 -22.16
CA VAL A 135 4.93 18.14 -22.26
C VAL A 135 5.42 18.70 -20.92
N VAL A 136 4.52 19.20 -20.07
CA VAL A 136 4.86 19.68 -18.72
C VAL A 136 5.44 18.57 -17.85
N ARG A 137 4.87 17.36 -17.91
CA ARG A 137 5.35 16.18 -17.15
C ARG A 137 6.72 15.70 -17.64
N MET A 138 6.97 15.75 -18.95
CA MET A 138 8.29 15.44 -19.52
C MET A 138 9.36 16.42 -19.02
N ARG A 139 9.08 17.73 -19.06
CA ARG A 139 10.01 18.75 -18.54
C ARG A 139 10.24 18.60 -17.03
N ASP A 140 9.18 18.38 -16.26
CA ASP A 140 9.30 18.18 -14.81
C ASP A 140 10.15 16.96 -14.45
N TYR A 141 10.08 15.89 -15.25
CA TYR A 141 10.95 14.72 -15.14
C TYR A 141 12.41 15.07 -15.45
N GLU A 142 12.67 15.71 -16.60
CA GLU A 142 14.02 16.13 -17.02
C GLU A 142 14.68 17.07 -16.01
N ASP A 143 13.95 18.07 -15.51
CA ASP A 143 14.40 18.99 -14.48
C ASP A 143 14.73 18.27 -13.17
N SER A 144 13.91 17.28 -12.79
CA SER A 144 14.14 16.48 -11.58
C SER A 144 15.36 15.57 -11.73
N MET A 145 15.57 14.98 -12.90
CA MET A 145 16.74 14.15 -13.18
C MET A 145 18.03 14.98 -13.22
N LYS A 146 17.97 16.19 -13.79
CA LYS A 146 19.08 17.15 -13.76
C LYS A 146 19.41 17.57 -12.33
N TRP A 147 18.40 17.90 -11.52
CA TRP A 147 18.58 18.26 -10.12
C TRP A 147 19.25 17.13 -9.33
N LEU A 148 18.82 15.88 -9.52
CA LEU A 148 19.47 14.71 -8.88
C LEU A 148 20.92 14.53 -9.32
N ASN A 149 21.23 14.74 -10.60
CA ASN A 149 22.59 14.67 -11.12
C ASN A 149 23.49 15.76 -10.52
N ASP A 150 22.99 16.99 -10.46
CA ASP A 150 23.72 18.11 -9.84
C ASP A 150 23.90 17.90 -8.33
N ALA A 151 22.93 17.29 -7.64
CA ALA A 151 23.05 16.92 -6.23
C ALA A 151 24.11 15.82 -6.01
N ALA A 152 24.13 14.80 -6.87
CA ALA A 152 25.10 13.70 -6.83
C ALA A 152 26.52 14.20 -7.13
N LYS A 153 26.67 15.14 -8.07
CA LYS A 153 27.94 15.79 -8.42
C LYS A 153 28.34 16.92 -7.49
N LEU A 154 27.67 17.06 -6.34
CA LEU A 154 28.04 18.03 -5.31
C LEU A 154 27.93 19.50 -5.75
N ARG A 155 27.18 19.79 -6.83
CA ARG A 155 27.01 21.13 -7.41
C ARG A 155 25.92 21.94 -6.75
N LEU A 156 24.99 21.28 -6.08
CA LEU A 156 23.93 21.91 -5.30
C LEU A 156 23.80 21.26 -3.92
N ASN A 157 23.22 21.99 -2.99
CA ASN A 157 22.92 21.49 -1.65
C ASN A 157 21.49 20.93 -1.61
N PRO A 158 21.32 19.60 -1.59
CA PRO A 158 19.99 19.00 -1.47
C PRO A 158 19.40 19.14 -0.07
N GLN A 159 20.08 19.75 0.91
CA GLN A 159 19.64 19.89 2.32
C GLN A 159 19.28 18.53 2.95
N ILE A 160 20.08 17.50 2.64
CA ILE A 160 20.01 16.20 3.29
C ILE A 160 21.36 15.84 3.92
N PRO A 161 21.36 15.11 5.04
CA PRO A 161 22.57 14.48 5.57
C PRO A 161 23.22 13.61 4.50
N ARG A 162 24.55 13.52 4.54
CA ARG A 162 25.31 12.80 3.53
C ARG A 162 25.33 11.31 3.83
N LYS A 163 25.55 10.51 2.78
CA LYS A 163 25.66 9.05 2.91
C LYS A 163 26.82 8.71 3.84
N VAL A 164 26.56 7.81 4.78
CA VAL A 164 27.58 7.13 5.59
C VAL A 164 27.85 5.75 4.99
N ASP A 165 29.06 5.26 5.19
CA ASP A 165 29.45 3.90 4.80
C ASP A 165 28.70 2.83 5.63
N ASP A 166 28.78 1.56 5.25
CA ASP A 166 28.17 0.43 5.97
C ASP A 166 28.61 0.35 7.44
N THR A 167 29.80 0.89 7.72
CA THR A 167 30.37 1.02 9.08
C THR A 167 29.96 2.29 9.82
N LYS A 168 28.98 3.06 9.31
CA LYS A 168 28.54 4.38 9.80
C LYS A 168 29.63 5.46 9.83
N LYS A 169 30.67 5.30 9.02
CA LYS A 169 31.75 6.29 8.89
C LYS A 169 31.44 7.30 7.77
N PRO A 170 31.99 8.54 7.86
CA PRO A 170 31.89 9.51 6.78
C PRO A 170 32.49 8.95 5.48
N VAL A 171 31.76 9.08 4.39
CA VAL A 171 32.30 8.87 3.04
C VAL A 171 33.15 10.08 2.64
N THR A 172 34.42 9.85 2.31
CA THR A 172 35.43 10.91 2.10
C THR A 172 35.32 11.65 0.76
N ASP A 173 34.41 11.25 -0.13
CA ASP A 173 34.25 11.84 -1.47
C ASP A 173 34.02 13.36 -1.42
N TRP A 174 33.27 13.83 -0.42
CA TRP A 174 33.04 15.25 -0.21
C TRP A 174 34.28 16.01 0.28
N GLN A 175 35.02 15.43 1.24
CA GLN A 175 36.28 16.00 1.74
C GLN A 175 37.28 16.19 0.60
N LEU A 176 37.38 15.19 -0.29
CA LEU A 176 38.22 15.25 -1.49
C LEU A 176 37.73 16.29 -2.49
N ALA A 177 36.43 16.35 -2.76
CA ALA A 177 35.87 17.31 -3.71
C ALA A 177 35.97 18.78 -3.25
N THR A 178 35.98 19.02 -1.94
CA THR A 178 35.98 20.38 -1.35
C THR A 178 37.27 20.76 -0.64
N PHE A 179 38.29 19.90 -0.67
CA PHE A 179 39.59 20.09 -0.02
C PHE A 179 39.49 20.46 1.48
N GLN A 180 38.53 19.85 2.20
CA GLN A 180 38.32 20.07 3.63
C GLN A 180 39.16 19.11 4.50
N THR A 181 39.74 19.62 5.59
CA THR A 181 40.56 18.83 6.54
C THR A 181 39.73 18.00 7.52
N ASP A 182 38.50 18.41 7.81
CA ASP A 182 37.55 17.72 8.68
C ASP A 182 36.15 17.75 8.04
N TYR A 183 35.36 16.71 8.25
CA TYR A 183 34.02 16.56 7.68
C TYR A 183 33.12 15.74 8.57
N ASP A 184 32.00 16.37 8.93
CA ASP A 184 30.89 15.75 9.62
C ASP A 184 29.72 15.52 8.63
N PRO A 185 29.33 14.26 8.35
CA PRO A 185 28.21 13.92 7.47
C PRO A 185 26.86 14.50 7.90
N TYR A 186 26.71 14.82 9.19
CA TYR A 186 25.48 15.33 9.78
C TYR A 186 25.40 16.86 9.79
N ARG A 187 26.52 17.54 9.56
CA ARG A 187 26.57 19.00 9.50
C ARG A 187 26.44 19.45 8.05
N ASN A 188 25.59 20.44 7.79
CA ASN A 188 25.43 20.99 6.46
C ASN A 188 26.62 21.92 6.13
N PRO A 189 27.52 21.56 5.20
CA PRO A 189 28.72 22.34 4.93
C PRO A 189 28.44 23.65 4.19
N TRP A 190 27.22 23.86 3.69
CA TRP A 190 26.82 25.07 2.96
C TRP A 190 26.12 26.11 3.83
N LEU A 191 25.76 25.75 5.07
CA LEU A 191 25.16 26.66 6.05
C LEU A 191 26.26 26.98 7.08
N THR A 192 27.12 27.93 6.73
CA THR A 192 28.15 28.48 7.64
C THR A 192 27.58 29.65 8.43
#